data_AF-A0A0M4FA09-F1
#
_entry.id   AF-A0A0M4FA09-F1
#
_cell.length_a   1.000
_cell.length_b   1.000
_cell.length_c   1.000
_cell.angle_alpha   90.00
_cell.angle_beta   90.00
_cell.angle_gamma   90.00
#
_symmetry.space_group_name_H-M   'P 1'
#
loop_
_entity.id
_entity.type
_entity.pdbx_description
1 polymer ?
#
loop_
_entity_poly.entity_id
_entity_poly.type
_entity_poly.pdbx_seq_one_letter_code
_entity_poly.pdbx_strand_id
1 'polypeptide(L)'
;MNGMGYQLHRLPQQQQRRLVRNLMATILRLLQATRRPMRDTEIISTLAQRLQRYDTDFRHQVRLNLEDGVAYGLLRRQANAYGLRGKQVATLMQELAPKKSN
;
A
#
# COMPACT_ATOMS: atom_id res chain seq x y z
N MET A 1 26.35 -37.73 -22.64
CA MET A 1 26.38 -36.25 -22.73
C MET A 1 25.24 -35.73 -21.86
N ASN A 2 25.58 -35.12 -20.73
CA ASN A 2 24.60 -34.66 -19.72
C ASN A 2 24.01 -33.31 -20.13
N GLY A 3 22.73 -33.28 -20.51
CA GLY A 3 21.96 -32.05 -20.69
C GLY A 3 21.09 -31.80 -19.47
N MET A 4 21.66 -31.24 -18.40
CA MET A 4 20.88 -30.74 -17.27
C MET A 4 20.15 -29.47 -17.70
N GLY A 5 18.93 -29.64 -18.21
CA GLY A 5 17.99 -28.54 -18.39
C GLY A 5 17.63 -27.99 -17.01
N TYR A 6 18.07 -26.77 -16.71
CA TYR A 6 17.61 -26.05 -15.53
C TYR A 6 16.10 -25.84 -15.65
N GLN A 7 15.31 -26.70 -15.00
CA GLN A 7 13.91 -26.44 -14.74
C GLN A 7 13.85 -25.23 -13.80
N LEU A 8 13.77 -24.04 -14.41
CA LEU A 8 13.20 -22.87 -13.76
C LEU A 8 11.81 -23.31 -13.27
N HIS A 9 11.73 -23.64 -11.98
CA HIS A 9 10.49 -23.71 -11.25
C HIS A 9 9.89 -22.30 -11.31
N ARG A 10 9.15 -22.02 -12.40
CA ARG A 10 8.25 -20.87 -12.43
C ARG A 10 7.26 -21.14 -11.32
N LEU A 11 7.48 -20.49 -10.19
CA LEU A 11 6.52 -20.41 -9.09
C LEU A 11 5.13 -20.19 -9.72
N PRO A 12 4.10 -20.94 -9.29
CA PRO A 12 2.79 -20.85 -9.89
C PRO A 12 2.37 -19.39 -9.97
N GLN A 13 2.01 -18.90 -11.16
CA GLN A 13 1.48 -17.56 -11.37
C GLN A 13 0.26 -17.26 -10.47
N GLN A 14 -0.35 -18.28 -9.86
CA GLN A 14 -1.41 -18.18 -8.86
C GLN A 14 -0.94 -17.78 -7.44
N GLN A 15 0.35 -17.96 -7.12
CA GLN A 15 1.01 -17.44 -5.91
C GLN A 15 1.70 -16.09 -6.16
N GLN A 16 1.49 -15.48 -7.33
CA GLN A 16 1.68 -14.04 -7.45
C GLN A 16 0.65 -13.41 -6.51
N ARG A 17 1.06 -13.21 -5.25
CA ARG A 17 0.43 -12.35 -4.25
C ARG A 17 -0.22 -11.25 -5.07
N ARG A 18 -1.55 -11.17 -5.08
CA ARG A 18 -2.28 -10.17 -5.87
C ARG A 18 -2.02 -8.82 -5.22
N LEU A 19 -0.78 -8.34 -5.34
CA LEU A 19 -0.27 -7.13 -4.76
C LEU A 19 -1.19 -6.05 -5.29
N VAL A 20 -1.93 -5.42 -4.39
CA VAL A 20 -2.77 -4.30 -4.79
C VAL A 20 -1.83 -3.23 -5.34
N ARG A 21 -1.89 -3.02 -6.67
CA ARG A 21 -1.14 -1.95 -7.32
C ARG A 21 -1.55 -0.63 -6.67
N ASN A 22 -0.57 0.20 -6.36
CA ASN A 22 -0.78 1.52 -5.76
C ASN A 22 -1.44 1.48 -4.36
N LEU A 23 -1.21 0.42 -3.57
CA LEU A 23 -1.76 0.32 -2.21
C LEU A 23 -1.32 1.51 -1.33
N MET A 24 -0.04 1.86 -1.37
CA MET A 24 0.47 3.06 -0.67
C MET A 24 -0.29 4.33 -1.07
N ALA A 25 -0.43 4.59 -2.38
CA ALA A 25 -1.18 5.76 -2.85
C ALA A 25 -2.65 5.73 -2.38
N THR A 26 -3.26 4.55 -2.33
CA THR A 26 -4.63 4.36 -1.84
C THR A 26 -4.73 4.67 -0.34
N ILE A 27 -3.75 4.21 0.47
CA ILE A 27 -3.64 4.53 1.90
C ILE A 27 -3.50 6.05 2.10
N LEU A 28 -2.60 6.69 1.34
CA LEU A 28 -2.37 8.13 1.44
C LEU A 28 -3.64 8.92 1.09
N ARG A 29 -4.35 8.56 0.01
CA ARG A 29 -5.63 9.19 -0.36
C ARG A 29 -6.71 8.98 0.71
N LEU A 30 -6.76 7.81 1.34
CA LEU A 30 -7.70 7.53 2.43
C LEU A 30 -7.43 8.44 3.64
N LEU A 31 -6.18 8.53 4.08
CA LEU A 31 -5.79 9.40 5.19
C LEU A 31 -5.97 10.89 4.86
N GLN A 32 -5.79 11.27 3.59
CA GLN A 32 -6.05 12.62 3.11
C GLN A 32 -7.54 12.96 3.14
N ALA A 33 -8.39 12.05 2.66
CA ALA A 33 -9.84 12.24 2.61
C ALA A 33 -10.44 12.35 4.02
N THR A 34 -9.91 11.59 4.98
CA THR A 34 -10.40 11.60 6.36
C THR A 34 -9.82 12.74 7.21
N ARG A 35 -8.71 13.36 6.76
CA ARG A 35 -7.98 14.46 7.45
C ARG A 35 -7.68 14.19 8.93
N ARG A 36 -7.71 12.92 9.36
CA ARG A 36 -7.47 12.49 10.73
C ARG A 36 -6.57 11.26 10.76
N PRO A 37 -5.79 11.05 11.83
CA PRO A 37 -5.12 9.78 12.04
C PRO A 37 -6.14 8.64 12.16
N MET A 38 -5.85 7.49 11.54
CA MET A 38 -6.70 6.29 11.58
C MET A 38 -5.91 5.11 12.15
N ARG A 39 -6.58 4.23 12.91
CA ARG A 39 -5.97 2.99 13.41
C ARG A 39 -5.68 2.02 12.26
N ASP A 40 -4.72 1.12 12.45
CA ASP A 40 -4.41 0.08 11.47
C ASP A 40 -5.67 -0.73 11.09
N THR A 41 -6.46 -1.12 12.08
CA THR A 41 -7.71 -1.88 11.90
C THR A 41 -8.78 -1.09 11.14
N GLU A 42 -8.90 0.22 11.39
CA GLU A 42 -9.81 1.10 10.64
C GLU A 42 -9.38 1.22 9.18
N ILE A 43 -8.07 1.41 8.93
CA ILE A 43 -7.51 1.50 7.58
C ILE A 43 -7.73 0.19 6.83
N ILE A 44 -7.37 -0.94 7.44
CA ILE A 44 -7.56 -2.28 6.86
C ILE A 44 -9.03 -2.52 6.53
N SER A 45 -9.95 -2.26 7.46
CA SER A 45 -11.38 -2.51 7.25
C SER A 45 -11.95 -1.64 6.13
N THR A 46 -11.58 -0.36 6.11
CA THR A 46 -12.03 0.58 5.07
C THR A 46 -11.51 0.17 3.69
N LEU A 47 -10.24 -0.21 3.59
CA LEU A 47 -9.64 -0.63 2.32
C LEU A 47 -10.17 -2.00 1.88
N ALA A 48 -10.40 -2.93 2.81
CA ALA A 48 -10.98 -4.23 2.54
C ALA A 48 -12.37 -4.11 1.92
N GLN A 49 -13.21 -3.20 2.46
CA GLN A 49 -14.52 -2.88 1.90
C GLN A 49 -14.41 -2.25 0.50
N ARG A 50 -13.54 -1.26 0.33
CA ARG A 50 -13.37 -0.55 -0.96
C ARG A 50 -12.81 -1.43 -2.07
N LEU A 51 -11.89 -2.33 -1.74
CA LEU A 51 -11.21 -3.19 -2.70
C LEU A 51 -11.81 -4.60 -2.77
N GLN A 52 -12.85 -4.88 -1.97
CA GLN A 52 -13.48 -6.19 -1.81
C GLN A 52 -12.45 -7.31 -1.53
N ARG A 53 -11.48 -7.01 -0.65
CA ARG A 53 -10.35 -7.90 -0.29
C ARG A 53 -10.32 -8.10 1.21
N TYR A 54 -10.68 -9.29 1.67
CA TYR A 54 -10.76 -9.62 3.10
C TYR A 54 -9.73 -10.67 3.55
N ASP A 55 -8.87 -11.10 2.63
CA ASP A 55 -7.85 -12.11 2.85
C ASP A 55 -6.73 -11.64 3.81
N THR A 56 -6.12 -12.59 4.51
CA THR A 56 -5.06 -12.33 5.50
C THR A 56 -3.82 -11.70 4.85
N ASP A 57 -3.52 -12.09 3.61
CA ASP A 57 -2.42 -11.54 2.82
C ASP A 57 -2.60 -10.05 2.58
N PHE A 58 -3.81 -9.61 2.21
CA PHE A 58 -4.14 -8.20 2.06
C PHE A 58 -3.94 -7.42 3.37
N ARG A 59 -4.41 -7.96 4.50
CA ARG A 59 -4.20 -7.33 5.82
C ARG A 59 -2.71 -7.16 6.13
N HIS A 60 -1.92 -8.19 5.84
CA HIS A 60 -0.47 -8.16 6.02
C HIS A 60 0.18 -7.12 5.09
N GLN A 61 -0.25 -7.08 3.82
CA GLN A 61 0.24 -6.12 2.83
C GLN A 61 -0.04 -4.67 3.25
N VAL A 62 -1.23 -4.38 3.78
CA VAL A 62 -1.59 -3.06 4.30
C VAL A 62 -0.67 -2.69 5.47
N ARG A 63 -0.44 -3.60 6.42
CA ARG A 63 0.46 -3.34 7.56
C ARG A 63 1.89 -3.04 7.14
N LEU A 64 2.44 -3.83 6.21
CA LEU A 64 3.77 -3.57 5.65
C LEU A 64 3.84 -2.19 4.98
N ASN A 65 2.82 -1.82 4.20
CA ASN A 65 2.77 -0.50 3.57
C ASN A 65 2.65 0.64 4.61
N LEU A 66 1.99 0.41 5.74
CA LEU A 66 1.92 1.41 6.80
C LEU A 66 3.28 1.61 7.49
N GLU A 67 4.00 0.52 7.77
CA GLU A 67 5.37 0.56 8.32
C GLU A 67 6.33 1.24 7.33
N ASP A 68 6.31 0.84 6.06
CA ASP A 68 7.08 1.45 4.98
C ASP A 68 6.76 2.95 4.86
N GLY A 69 5.48 3.32 4.91
CA GLY A 69 5.06 4.71 4.83
C GLY A 69 5.61 5.56 5.98
N VAL A 70 5.78 4.98 7.17
CA VAL A 70 6.44 5.64 8.31
C VAL A 70 7.95 5.73 8.08
N ALA A 71 8.59 4.64 7.63
CA ALA A 71 10.03 4.61 7.34
C ALA A 71 10.43 5.62 6.25
N TYR A 72 9.63 5.77 5.20
CA TYR A 72 9.82 6.76 4.14
C TYR A 72 9.41 8.19 4.52
N GLY A 73 8.88 8.40 5.73
CA GLY A 73 8.46 9.73 6.21
C GLY A 73 7.13 10.23 5.64
N LEU A 74 6.41 9.42 4.85
CA LEU A 74 5.09 9.76 4.29
C LEU A 74 4.01 9.81 5.36
N LEU A 75 4.10 8.89 6.31
CA LEU A 75 3.18 8.72 7.41
C LEU A 75 3.87 9.09 8.73
N ARG A 76 3.07 9.57 9.67
CA ARG A 76 3.46 9.64 11.08
C ARG A 76 2.66 8.60 11.84
N ARG A 77 3.33 7.84 12.71
CA ARG A 77 2.69 6.98 13.69
C ARG A 77 2.48 7.77 14.99
N GLN A 78 1.25 7.81 15.48
CA GLN A 78 0.89 8.40 16.76
C GLN A 78 0.19 7.33 17.59
N ALA A 79 0.92 6.75 18.55
CA ALA A 79 0.49 5.57 19.30
C ALA A 79 0.04 4.43 18.36
N ASN A 80 -1.28 4.22 18.26
CA ASN A 80 -1.90 3.16 17.46
C ASN A 80 -2.57 3.68 16.18
N ALA A 81 -2.32 4.93 15.80
CA ALA A 81 -2.90 5.56 14.61
C ALA A 81 -1.82 6.04 13.64
N TYR A 82 -2.17 6.01 12.35
CA TYR A 82 -1.35 6.50 11.25
C TYR A 82 -2.00 7.76 10.68
N GLY A 83 -1.21 8.81 10.52
CA GLY A 83 -1.65 10.06 9.89
C GLY A 83 -0.66 10.51 8.83
N LEU A 84 -1.07 11.45 7.98
CA LEU A 84 -0.18 12.03 6.98
C LEU A 84 0.87 12.95 7.64
N ARG A 85 2.11 12.89 7.13
CA ARG A 85 3.13 13.88 7.46
C ARG A 85 3.01 15.05 6.46
N GLY A 86 2.32 16.11 6.89
CA GLY A 86 1.70 17.13 6.03
C GLY A 86 2.60 17.87 5.03
N LYS A 87 3.92 17.94 5.22
CA LYS A 87 4.81 18.67 4.28
C LYS A 87 5.24 17.85 3.06
N GLN A 88 5.37 16.53 3.17
CA GLN A 88 5.86 15.68 2.07
C GLN A 88 4.72 15.12 1.21
N VAL A 89 3.55 14.89 1.80
CA VAL A 89 2.40 14.28 1.10
C VAL A 89 1.79 15.23 0.07
N ALA A 90 1.73 16.53 0.36
CA ALA A 90 1.22 17.52 -0.58
C ALA A 90 2.09 17.59 -1.84
N THR A 91 3.41 17.57 -1.69
CA THR A 91 4.39 17.57 -2.80
C THR A 91 4.31 16.30 -3.63
N LEU A 92 4.30 15.12 -2.99
CA LEU A 92 4.20 13.84 -3.70
C LEU A 92 2.85 13.68 -4.42
N MET A 93 1.75 14.19 -3.86
CA MET A 93 0.45 14.16 -4.53
C MET A 93 0.37 15.12 -5.73
N GLN A 94 1.11 16.24 -5.71
CA GLN A 94 1.23 17.12 -6.88
C GLN A 94 2.01 16.44 -8.02
N GLU A 95 3.01 15.62 -7.70
CA GLU A 95 3.78 14.84 -8.69
C GLU A 95 3.01 13.60 -9.20
N LEU A 96 2.20 12.97 -8.35
CA LEU A 96 1.41 11.78 -8.68
C LEU A 96 0.05 12.09 -9.33
N ALA A 97 -0.38 13.35 -9.34
CA ALA A 97 -1.54 13.77 -10.11
C ALA A 97 -1.19 13.67 -11.61
N PRO A 98 -2.00 12.99 -12.44
CA PRO A 98 -1.74 12.96 -13.87
C PRO A 98 -1.75 14.41 -14.37
N LYS A 99 -0.59 14.86 -14.84
CA LYS A 99 -0.44 16.14 -15.53
C LYS A 99 -1.43 16.06 -16.69
N LYS A 100 -2.54 16.81 -16.63
CA LYS A 100 -3.42 16.98 -17.79
C LYS A 100 -2.56 17.64 -18.86
N SER A 101 -2.05 16.85 -19.80
CA SER A 101 -1.52 17.39 -21.05
C SER A 101 -2.70 18.05 -21.75
N ASN A 102 -2.59 19.37 -21.91
CA ASN A 102 -3.48 20.19 -22.70
C ASN A 102 -3.18 19.99 -24.19
#